data_AF-A0A2P2M8S0-F1
#
_entry.id   AF-A0A2P2M8S0-F1
#
_cell.length_a   1.000
_cell.length_b   1.000
_cell.length_c   1.000
_cell.angle_alpha   90.00
_cell.angle_beta   90.00
_cell.angle_gamma   90.00
#
_symmetry.space_group_name_H-M   'P 1'
#
loop_
_entity.id
_entity.type
_entity.pdbx_description
1 polymer ?
#
loop_
_entity_poly.entity_id
_entity_poly.type
_entity_poly.pdbx_seq_one_letter_code
_entity_poly.pdbx_strand_id
1 'polypeptide(L)'
;MVLKLKISMFRFMRCFYGILLIDLETHRSLQILFRLVDGMVIETVVIPCDRGRTTVCVSSQVGCAMNCQFCYTGRMGLKRHLTTAEIVEQVVLAQRLFTSEVGSITNVVFMGMGEPLQNIDNVIKAAEIMVDEQGLHLSPRKVTVSTSGLVPQLIHFLNESNCALAVSLNATTDEVHDIFPCLDLLENTHMVWKSLSPVYFVG
;
A
#
# COMPACT_ATOMS: atom_id res chain seq x y z
N MET A 1 -2.08 9.07 26.47
CA MET A 1 -1.45 10.41 26.67
C MET A 1 -1.01 10.90 25.30
N VAL A 2 -1.84 11.71 24.63
CA VAL A 2 -1.63 12.10 23.22
C VAL A 2 -0.42 13.02 23.10
N LEU A 3 0.71 12.50 22.63
CA LEU A 3 1.89 13.31 22.32
C LEU A 3 1.62 14.07 21.01
N LYS A 4 1.03 15.27 21.11
CA LYS A 4 0.96 16.20 19.97
C LYS A 4 2.37 16.69 19.64
N LEU A 5 3.14 15.94 18.87
CA LEU A 5 4.32 16.47 18.20
C LEU A 5 3.85 17.51 17.17
N LYS A 6 4.03 18.79 17.51
CA LYS A 6 4.03 19.88 16.52
C LYS A 6 5.24 19.67 15.62
N ILE A 7 5.07 18.94 14.53
CA ILE A 7 6.10 18.80 13.51
C ILE A 7 6.15 20.10 12.73
N SER A 8 7.27 20.82 12.87
CA SER A 8 7.61 21.97 12.05
C SER A 8 7.56 21.57 10.57
N MET A 9 6.99 22.45 9.74
CA MET A 9 6.85 22.28 8.29
C MET A 9 8.23 22.07 7.64
N PHE A 10 8.65 20.81 7.47
CA PHE A 10 9.93 20.48 6.86
C PHE A 10 9.84 20.64 5.35
N ARG A 11 10.41 21.76 4.88
CA ARG A 11 10.42 22.28 3.52
C ARG A 11 11.39 21.51 2.61
N PHE A 12 11.24 20.19 2.50
CA PHE A 12 12.09 19.37 1.60
C PHE A 12 11.34 18.41 0.67
N MET A 13 10.03 18.20 0.84
CA MET A 13 9.19 17.55 -0.18
C MET A 13 7.86 18.31 -0.33
N ARG A 14 7.39 18.44 -1.57
CA ARG A 14 6.36 19.41 -1.99
C ARG A 14 4.93 18.88 -1.93
N CYS A 15 4.69 17.60 -1.61
CA CYS A 15 3.35 16.99 -1.79
C CYS A 15 2.48 16.97 -0.53
N PHE A 16 3.04 17.20 0.67
CA PHE A 16 2.26 17.29 1.91
C PHE A 16 2.34 18.68 2.55
N TYR A 17 1.20 19.20 3.01
CA TYR A 17 1.12 20.46 3.75
C TYR A 17 1.44 20.29 5.25
N GLY A 18 1.39 19.06 5.75
CA GLY A 18 1.73 18.76 7.13
C GLY A 18 1.32 17.35 7.56
N ILE A 19 1.89 16.93 8.68
CA ILE A 19 1.48 15.72 9.41
C ILE A 19 0.48 16.17 10.48
N LEU A 20 -0.74 15.64 10.41
CA LEU A 20 -1.84 16.14 11.23
C LEU A 20 -1.85 15.52 12.63
N LEU A 21 -1.56 14.22 12.72
CA LEU A 21 -1.63 13.43 13.95
C LEU A 21 -0.72 12.20 13.81
N ILE A 22 0.01 11.88 14.89
CA ILE A 22 0.67 10.59 15.10
C ILE A 22 -0.04 9.94 16.27
N ASP A 23 -0.70 8.81 16.03
CA ASP A 23 -1.32 8.02 17.09
C ASP A 23 -0.46 6.79 17.38
N LEU A 24 -0.16 6.57 18.66
CA LEU A 24 0.67 5.51 19.21
C LEU A 24 -0.17 4.45 19.96
N GLU A 25 -1.49 4.63 20.08
CA GLU A 25 -2.31 3.90 21.05
C GLU A 25 -2.87 2.55 20.57
N THR A 26 -2.15 1.79 19.74
CA THR A 26 -2.46 0.36 19.49
C THR A 26 -1.24 -0.54 19.60
N HIS A 27 -0.82 -0.83 20.84
CA HIS A 27 0.03 -1.94 21.30
C HIS A 27 1.34 -2.31 20.55
N ARG A 28 1.77 -1.62 19.49
CA ARG A 28 3.10 -1.60 18.82
C ARG A 28 3.10 -0.84 17.50
N SER A 29 1.95 -0.57 16.87
CA SER A 29 1.87 0.16 15.58
C SER A 29 1.80 1.68 15.75
N LEU A 30 2.36 2.41 14.79
CA LEU A 30 2.36 3.87 14.71
C LEU A 30 1.52 4.31 13.51
N GLN A 31 0.57 5.22 13.71
CA GLN A 31 -0.25 5.75 12.62
C GLN A 31 0.15 7.18 12.28
N ILE A 32 0.24 7.49 10.99
CA ILE A 32 0.51 8.83 10.46
C ILE A 32 -0.71 9.29 9.66
N LEU A 33 -1.21 10.48 9.98
CA LEU A 33 -2.22 11.18 9.18
C LEU A 33 -1.55 12.26 8.33
N PHE A 34 -1.55 12.06 7.01
CA PHE A 34 -0.99 13.01 6.04
C PHE A 34 -2.07 13.95 5.52
N ARG A 35 -1.82 15.26 5.58
CA ARG A 35 -2.66 16.25 4.89
C ARG A 35 -2.07 16.60 3.54
N LEU A 36 -2.83 16.29 2.48
CA LEU A 36 -2.49 16.54 1.08
C LEU A 36 -2.64 18.03 0.73
N VAL A 37 -2.09 18.42 -0.43
CA VAL A 37 -2.15 19.81 -0.96
C VAL A 37 -3.57 20.33 -1.12
N ASP A 38 -4.50 19.45 -1.49
CA ASP A 38 -5.93 19.77 -1.65
C ASP A 38 -6.72 19.72 -0.33
N GLY A 39 -6.03 19.54 0.81
CA GLY A 39 -6.62 19.50 2.14
C GLY A 39 -7.24 18.14 2.52
N MET A 40 -7.27 17.17 1.61
CA MET A 40 -7.68 15.80 1.92
C MET A 40 -6.67 15.11 2.83
N VAL A 41 -7.10 14.01 3.46
CA VAL A 41 -6.29 13.29 4.45
C VAL A 41 -6.19 11.83 4.05
N ILE A 42 -4.98 11.27 4.19
CA ILE A 42 -4.71 9.83 4.05
C ILE A 42 -4.00 9.29 5.28
N GLU A 43 -4.09 7.98 5.43
CA GLU A 43 -3.49 7.24 6.54
C GLU A 43 -2.32 6.38 6.05
N THR A 44 -1.29 6.32 6.88
CA THR A 44 -0.18 5.39 6.74
C THR A 44 0.08 4.76 8.09
N VAL A 45 0.28 3.45 8.13
CA VAL A 45 0.53 2.73 9.38
C VAL A 45 1.90 2.07 9.32
N VAL A 46 2.68 2.25 10.37
CA VAL A 46 3.96 1.58 10.58
C VAL A 46 3.75 0.48 11.61
N ILE A 47 4.11 -0.74 11.25
CA ILE A 47 3.93 -1.94 12.05
C ILE A 47 5.30 -2.56 12.31
N PRO A 48 5.93 -2.25 13.46
CA PRO A 48 7.09 -2.96 13.96
C PRO A 48 6.69 -4.40 14.28
N CYS A 49 7.40 -5.35 13.72
CA CYS A 49 7.20 -6.77 13.95
C CYS A 49 8.42 -7.34 14.68
N ASP A 50 8.20 -8.42 15.44
CA ASP A 50 9.28 -9.12 16.10
C ASP A 50 10.30 -9.64 15.06
N ARG A 51 11.58 -9.74 15.46
CA ARG A 51 12.74 -10.12 14.62
C ARG A 51 13.23 -9.07 13.62
N GLY A 52 13.07 -7.78 13.95
CA GLY A 52 13.69 -6.68 13.19
C GLY A 52 13.04 -6.41 11.83
N ARG A 53 11.78 -6.81 11.65
CA ARG A 53 11.00 -6.48 10.46
C ARG A 53 10.09 -5.30 10.78
N THR A 54 10.12 -4.25 9.96
CA THR A 54 9.22 -3.11 10.10
C THR A 54 8.48 -2.90 8.80
N THR A 55 7.16 -3.01 8.85
CA THR A 55 6.27 -2.90 7.68
C THR A 55 5.58 -1.55 7.66
N VAL A 56 5.54 -0.90 6.51
CA VAL A 56 4.70 0.29 6.28
C VAL A 56 3.54 -0.05 5.35
N CYS A 57 2.32 0.24 5.83
CA CYS A 57 1.09 0.18 5.06
C CYS A 57 0.85 1.55 4.40
N VAL A 58 0.96 1.60 3.08
CA VAL A 58 0.75 2.83 2.30
C VAL A 58 -0.65 2.86 1.67
N SER A 59 -1.20 4.06 1.58
CA SER A 59 -2.40 4.38 0.81
C SER A 59 -2.06 4.60 -0.66
N SER A 60 -2.98 4.21 -1.55
CA SER A 60 -2.92 4.42 -3.00
C SER A 60 -3.95 5.42 -3.52
N GLN A 61 -5.01 5.70 -2.73
CA GLN A 61 -6.10 6.60 -3.10
C GLN A 61 -6.60 7.38 -1.88
N VAL A 62 -7.35 8.45 -2.12
CA VAL A 62 -8.20 9.07 -1.09
C VAL A 62 -9.60 8.47 -1.20
N GLY A 63 -9.98 7.68 -0.20
CA GLY A 63 -11.18 6.83 -0.27
C GLY A 63 -10.96 5.60 -1.16
N CYS A 64 -12.03 4.86 -1.45
CA CYS A 64 -11.98 3.67 -2.30
C CYS A 64 -13.31 3.45 -3.03
N ALA A 65 -13.26 3.05 -4.31
CA ALA A 65 -14.46 2.80 -5.12
C ALA A 65 -15.03 1.38 -4.96
N MET A 66 -14.29 0.46 -4.34
CA MET A 66 -14.68 -0.96 -4.25
C MET A 66 -15.92 -1.22 -3.37
N ASN A 67 -16.35 -0.22 -2.58
CA ASN A 67 -17.55 -0.27 -1.73
C ASN A 67 -17.65 -1.55 -0.86
N CYS A 68 -16.51 -2.08 -0.41
CA CYS A 68 -16.47 -3.24 0.48
C CYS A 68 -17.22 -2.91 1.78
N GLN A 69 -18.26 -3.67 2.12
CA GLN A 69 -19.18 -3.35 3.23
C GLN A 69 -18.48 -3.30 4.60
N PHE A 70 -17.42 -4.09 4.75
CA PHE A 70 -16.56 -4.16 5.93
C PHE A 70 -15.48 -3.07 5.99
N CYS A 71 -15.21 -2.38 4.88
CA CYS A 71 -14.14 -1.39 4.79
C CYS A 71 -14.68 0.03 5.03
N TYR A 72 -14.16 0.71 6.05
CA TYR A 72 -14.53 2.11 6.33
C TYR A 72 -14.23 3.02 5.13
N THR A 73 -13.07 2.84 4.51
CA THR A 73 -12.62 3.59 3.32
C THR A 73 -13.55 3.40 2.12
N GLY A 74 -14.18 2.23 1.98
CA GLY A 74 -15.17 1.97 0.93
C GLY A 74 -16.42 2.83 1.08
N ARG A 75 -16.84 3.13 2.32
CA ARG A 75 -18.03 3.97 2.60
C ARG A 75 -17.81 5.45 2.31
N MET A 76 -16.56 5.91 2.28
CA MET A 76 -16.20 7.30 1.95
C MET A 76 -16.41 7.61 0.46
N GLY A 77 -16.41 6.57 -0.38
CA GLY A 77 -16.33 6.65 -1.83
C GLY A 77 -14.96 7.14 -2.31
N LEU A 78 -14.62 6.84 -3.57
CA LEU A 78 -13.38 7.35 -4.19
C LEU A 78 -13.48 8.85 -4.41
N LYS A 79 -12.48 9.60 -3.94
CA LYS A 79 -12.31 11.03 -4.21
C LYS A 79 -11.32 11.26 -5.34
N ARG A 80 -10.13 10.67 -5.23
CA ARG A 80 -9.11 10.68 -6.29
C ARG A 80 -8.02 9.64 -6.04
N HIS A 81 -7.20 9.44 -7.07
CA HIS A 81 -5.96 8.70 -7.00
C HIS A 81 -4.82 9.55 -6.40
N LEU A 82 -3.91 8.88 -5.68
CA LEU A 82 -2.66 9.50 -5.25
C LEU A 82 -1.65 9.48 -6.40
N THR A 83 -0.84 10.54 -6.49
CA THR A 83 0.30 10.58 -7.41
C THR A 83 1.42 9.66 -6.92
N THR A 84 2.31 9.26 -7.81
CA THR A 84 3.53 8.50 -7.45
C THR A 84 4.31 9.15 -6.29
N ALA A 85 4.43 10.49 -6.32
CA ALA A 85 5.15 11.22 -5.27
C ALA A 85 4.44 11.11 -3.90
N GLU A 86 3.12 11.28 -3.85
CA GLU A 86 2.33 11.11 -2.63
C GLU A 86 2.40 9.68 -2.07
N ILE A 87 2.54 8.67 -2.92
CA ILE A 87 2.71 7.27 -2.48
C ILE A 87 4.11 7.05 -1.88
N VAL A 88 5.16 7.40 -2.61
CA VAL A 88 6.56 7.20 -2.17
C VAL A 88 6.85 7.99 -0.90
N GLU A 89 6.31 9.21 -0.81
CA GLU A 89 6.58 10.11 0.30
C GLU A 89 6.04 9.59 1.65
N GLN A 90 4.99 8.77 1.64
CA GLN A 90 4.52 8.06 2.85
C GLN A 90 5.63 7.19 3.46
N VAL A 91 6.37 6.45 2.63
CA VAL A 91 7.46 5.57 3.08
C VAL A 91 8.67 6.38 3.53
N VAL A 92 9.06 7.39 2.75
CA VAL A 92 10.21 8.25 3.07
C VAL A 92 10.00 8.97 4.40
N LEU A 93 8.80 9.52 4.63
CA LEU A 93 8.49 10.22 5.88
C LEU A 93 8.38 9.25 7.05
N ALA A 94 7.77 8.07 6.87
CA ALA A 94 7.78 7.04 7.91
C ALA A 94 9.21 6.64 8.31
N GLN A 95 10.13 6.49 7.34
CA GLN A 95 11.52 6.16 7.60
C GLN A 95 12.21 7.27 8.40
N ARG A 96 12.05 8.53 7.97
CA ARG A 96 12.67 9.68 8.64
C ARG A 96 12.17 9.86 10.07
N LEU A 97 10.89 9.63 10.33
CA LEU A 97 10.29 9.87 11.63
C LEU A 97 10.58 8.76 12.64
N PHE A 98 10.57 7.50 12.20
CA PHE A 98 10.51 6.38 13.13
C PHE A 98 11.74 5.46 13.09
N THR A 99 12.72 5.66 12.21
CA THR A 99 13.90 4.77 12.15
C THR A 99 14.63 4.66 13.50
N SER A 100 14.68 5.74 14.29
CA SER A 100 15.28 5.73 15.64
C SER A 100 14.49 4.92 16.67
N GLU A 101 13.18 4.77 16.46
CA GLU A 101 12.27 4.11 17.41
C GLU A 101 12.00 2.64 17.03
N VAL A 102 11.84 2.35 15.74
CA VAL A 102 11.39 1.04 15.24
C VAL A 102 12.37 0.36 14.29
N GLY A 103 13.55 0.94 14.09
CA GLY A 103 14.55 0.46 13.13
C GLY A 103 14.19 0.79 11.68
N SER A 104 14.98 0.27 10.74
CA SER A 104 14.76 0.52 9.31
C SER A 104 13.44 -0.09 8.82
N ILE A 105 12.76 0.61 7.92
CA ILE A 105 11.62 0.03 7.21
C ILE A 105 12.15 -1.04 6.25
N THR A 106 11.67 -2.26 6.43
CA THR A 106 12.11 -3.42 5.65
C THR A 106 11.07 -3.88 4.65
N ASN A 107 9.81 -3.47 4.83
CA ASN A 107 8.66 -3.97 4.08
C ASN A 107 7.68 -2.82 3.79
N VAL A 108 7.12 -2.83 2.57
CA VAL A 108 6.05 -1.92 2.17
C VAL A 108 4.88 -2.75 1.66
N VAL A 109 3.67 -2.43 2.13
CA VAL A 109 2.44 -3.10 1.67
C VAL A 109 1.40 -2.06 1.26
N PHE A 110 0.75 -2.27 0.12
CA PHE A 110 -0.35 -1.43 -0.36
C PHE A 110 -1.67 -1.93 0.22
N MET A 111 -1.83 -1.75 1.54
CA MET A 111 -3.00 -2.14 2.32
C MET A 111 -3.57 -0.97 3.15
N GLY A 112 -3.21 0.26 2.79
CA GLY A 112 -3.81 1.47 3.35
C GLY A 112 -5.15 1.80 2.67
N MET A 113 -5.39 3.08 2.41
CA MET A 113 -6.59 3.55 1.72
C MET A 113 -6.50 3.31 0.21
N GLY A 114 -7.56 2.73 -0.38
CA GLY A 114 -7.75 2.59 -1.83
C GLY A 114 -7.53 1.20 -2.38
N GLU A 115 -7.97 0.99 -3.63
CA GLU A 115 -7.65 -0.20 -4.44
C GLU A 115 -6.43 0.13 -5.33
N PRO A 116 -5.25 -0.47 -5.07
CA PRO A 116 -4.02 -0.15 -5.80
C PRO A 116 -4.12 -0.37 -7.30
N LEU A 117 -4.81 -1.42 -7.75
CA LEU A 117 -4.92 -1.71 -9.18
C LEU A 117 -5.84 -0.74 -9.95
N GLN A 118 -6.70 0.02 -9.26
CA GLN A 118 -7.39 1.15 -9.89
C GLN A 118 -6.47 2.35 -10.11
N ASN A 119 -5.33 2.42 -9.42
CA ASN A 119 -4.31 3.46 -9.55
C ASN A 119 -2.98 2.90 -10.08
N ILE A 120 -3.07 1.95 -11.02
CA ILE A 120 -1.94 1.08 -11.40
C ILE A 120 -0.71 1.83 -11.90
N ASP A 121 -0.88 2.86 -12.74
CA ASP A 121 0.25 3.62 -13.30
C ASP A 121 1.09 4.31 -12.23
N ASN A 122 0.44 4.91 -11.23
CA ASN A 122 1.15 5.58 -10.13
C ASN A 122 1.75 4.56 -9.16
N VAL A 123 1.08 3.42 -8.95
CA VAL A 123 1.52 2.33 -8.07
C VAL A 123 2.75 1.62 -8.64
N ILE A 124 2.78 1.30 -9.93
CA ILE A 124 3.94 0.66 -10.58
C ILE A 124 5.15 1.58 -10.47
N LYS A 125 5.02 2.85 -10.86
CA LYS A 125 6.13 3.83 -10.74
C LYS A 125 6.60 4.01 -9.30
N ALA A 126 5.68 4.00 -8.33
CA ALA A 126 6.05 4.10 -6.93
C ALA A 126 6.82 2.84 -6.47
N ALA A 127 6.35 1.66 -6.86
CA ALA A 127 7.01 0.40 -6.56
C ALA A 127 8.42 0.32 -7.20
N GLU A 128 8.57 0.77 -8.45
CA GLU A 128 9.87 0.91 -9.13
C GLU A 128 10.83 1.78 -8.31
N ILE A 129 10.40 2.98 -7.88
CA ILE A 129 11.22 3.87 -7.03
C ILE A 129 11.57 3.22 -5.69
N MET A 130 10.68 2.42 -5.11
CA MET A 130 10.93 1.72 -3.85
C MET A 130 12.03 0.66 -3.99
N VAL A 131 12.11 -0.02 -5.14
CA VAL A 131 13.07 -1.12 -5.36
C VAL A 131 14.35 -0.68 -6.07
N ASP A 132 14.33 0.49 -6.71
CA ASP A 132 15.48 1.04 -7.42
C ASP A 132 16.70 1.23 -6.50
N GLU A 133 17.89 0.98 -7.03
CA GLU A 133 19.13 1.06 -6.25
C GLU A 133 19.45 2.47 -5.76
N GLN A 134 19.05 3.50 -6.52
CA GLN A 134 19.17 4.91 -6.19
C GLN A 134 17.92 5.45 -5.46
N GLY A 135 16.89 4.61 -5.32
CA GLY A 135 15.65 4.90 -4.60
C GLY A 135 15.72 4.47 -3.14
N LEU A 136 14.73 3.67 -2.70
CA LEU A 136 14.72 3.12 -1.34
C LEU A 136 15.46 1.78 -1.20
N HIS A 137 15.94 1.21 -2.32
CA HIS A 137 16.72 -0.02 -2.34
C HIS A 137 16.05 -1.19 -1.59
N LEU A 138 14.72 -1.31 -1.68
CA LEU A 138 14.00 -2.44 -1.11
C LEU A 138 14.06 -3.64 -2.05
N SER A 139 14.16 -4.84 -1.48
CA SER A 139 13.96 -6.05 -2.30
C SER A 139 12.54 -6.04 -2.89
N PRO A 140 12.34 -6.38 -4.18
CA PRO A 140 11.01 -6.49 -4.77
C PRO A 140 10.06 -7.43 -4.01
N ARG A 141 10.60 -8.46 -3.36
CA ARG A 141 9.84 -9.39 -2.50
C ARG A 141 9.32 -8.76 -1.21
N LYS A 142 9.79 -7.56 -0.87
CA LYS A 142 9.44 -6.82 0.34
C LYS A 142 8.45 -5.68 0.05
N VAL A 143 8.15 -5.42 -1.21
CA VAL A 143 7.10 -4.50 -1.66
C VAL A 143 5.93 -5.34 -2.14
N THR A 144 4.78 -5.27 -1.45
CA THR A 144 3.61 -6.09 -1.75
C THR A 144 2.42 -5.24 -2.14
N VAL A 145 1.92 -5.40 -3.36
CA VAL A 145 0.70 -4.75 -3.85
C VAL A 145 -0.51 -5.64 -3.56
N SER A 146 -1.50 -5.15 -2.83
CA SER A 146 -2.74 -5.89 -2.57
C SER A 146 -3.83 -5.52 -3.59
N THR A 147 -4.74 -6.44 -3.89
CA THR A 147 -5.92 -6.15 -4.74
C THR A 147 -7.15 -6.93 -4.32
N SER A 148 -8.33 -6.32 -4.53
CA SER A 148 -9.62 -6.99 -4.40
C SER A 148 -10.02 -7.82 -5.64
N GLY A 149 -9.20 -7.92 -6.69
CA GLY A 149 -9.46 -8.81 -7.82
C GLY A 149 -9.76 -8.16 -9.17
N LEU A 150 -9.13 -7.02 -9.49
CA LEU A 150 -9.27 -6.41 -10.82
C LEU A 150 -8.42 -7.14 -11.86
N VAL A 151 -8.97 -8.21 -12.45
CA VAL A 151 -8.25 -9.15 -13.32
C VAL A 151 -7.46 -8.47 -14.46
N PRO A 152 -8.02 -7.55 -15.27
CA PRO A 152 -7.25 -6.94 -16.36
C PRO A 152 -6.02 -6.18 -15.85
N GLN A 153 -6.17 -5.45 -14.75
CA GLN A 153 -5.12 -4.68 -14.11
C GLN A 153 -4.12 -5.59 -13.37
N LEU A 154 -4.56 -6.74 -12.87
CA LEU A 154 -3.68 -7.75 -12.29
C LEU A 154 -2.71 -8.29 -13.35
N ILE A 155 -3.24 -8.64 -14.53
CA ILE A 155 -2.40 -9.08 -15.67
C ILE A 155 -1.42 -7.98 -16.07
N HIS A 156 -1.87 -6.72 -16.13
CA HIS A 156 -0.99 -5.59 -16.39
C HIS A 156 0.14 -5.49 -15.35
N PHE A 157 -0.19 -5.60 -14.05
CA PHE A 157 0.79 -5.54 -12.98
C PHE A 157 1.84 -6.67 -13.07
N LEU A 158 1.41 -7.91 -13.34
CA LEU A 158 2.31 -9.06 -13.48
C LEU A 158 3.26 -8.94 -14.68
N ASN A 159 2.87 -8.20 -15.72
CA ASN A 159 3.73 -7.96 -16.87
C ASN A 159 4.80 -6.90 -16.60
N GLU A 160 4.43 -5.83 -15.89
CA GLU A 160 5.25 -4.63 -15.70
C GLU A 160 6.08 -4.64 -14.41
N SER A 161 5.64 -5.31 -13.34
CA SER A 161 6.30 -5.25 -12.02
C SER A 161 6.78 -6.61 -11.52
N ASN A 162 7.97 -6.60 -10.91
CA ASN A 162 8.54 -7.76 -10.20
C ASN A 162 8.23 -7.75 -8.69
N CYS A 163 7.40 -6.83 -8.22
CA CYS A 163 7.02 -6.74 -6.81
C CYS A 163 6.02 -7.84 -6.43
N ALA A 164 5.95 -8.17 -5.14
CA ALA A 164 5.01 -9.16 -4.64
C ALA A 164 3.56 -8.69 -4.85
N LEU A 165 2.66 -9.65 -5.11
CA LEU A 165 1.23 -9.39 -5.27
C LEU A 165 0.45 -10.16 -4.20
N ALA A 166 -0.56 -9.54 -3.61
CA ALA A 166 -1.50 -10.17 -2.69
C ALA A 166 -2.93 -10.01 -3.22
N VAL A 167 -3.71 -11.09 -3.23
CA VAL A 167 -5.12 -11.08 -3.65
C VAL A 167 -5.99 -11.28 -2.41
N SER A 168 -6.88 -10.33 -2.15
CA SER A 168 -7.83 -10.36 -1.04
C SER A 168 -9.06 -11.18 -1.41
N LEU A 169 -9.17 -12.40 -0.88
CA LEU A 169 -10.29 -13.31 -1.10
C LEU A 169 -11.15 -13.35 0.16
N ASN A 170 -12.22 -12.55 0.21
CA ASN A 170 -13.09 -12.46 1.39
C ASN A 170 -14.41 -13.25 1.22
N ALA A 171 -14.34 -14.45 0.63
CA ALA A 171 -15.51 -15.31 0.43
C ALA A 171 -15.17 -16.78 0.70
N THR A 172 -16.05 -17.44 1.46
CA THR A 172 -15.85 -18.77 2.06
C THR A 172 -16.66 -19.87 1.37
N THR A 173 -17.27 -19.61 0.21
CA THR A 173 -18.17 -20.54 -0.51
C THR A 173 -17.87 -20.57 -2.00
N ASP A 174 -18.14 -21.70 -2.65
CA ASP A 174 -17.79 -22.04 -4.05
C ASP A 174 -18.19 -21.00 -5.12
N GLU A 175 -19.02 -20.00 -4.77
CA GLU A 175 -19.36 -18.84 -5.60
C GLU A 175 -18.17 -17.91 -5.91
N VAL A 176 -17.01 -18.08 -5.25
CA VAL A 176 -15.75 -17.36 -5.61
C VAL A 176 -15.29 -17.71 -7.03
N HIS A 177 -15.57 -18.92 -7.51
CA HIS A 177 -15.21 -19.36 -8.87
C HIS A 177 -15.95 -18.56 -9.96
N ASP A 178 -17.15 -18.06 -9.68
CA ASP A 178 -17.95 -17.29 -10.64
C ASP A 178 -17.56 -15.80 -10.69
N ILE A 179 -17.01 -15.24 -9.60
CA ILE A 179 -16.54 -13.84 -9.53
C ILE A 179 -15.08 -13.73 -10.01
N PHE A 180 -14.29 -14.77 -9.80
CA PHE A 180 -13.00 -14.98 -10.45
C PHE A 180 -13.11 -16.15 -11.43
N PRO A 181 -13.74 -15.97 -12.61
CA PRO A 181 -13.64 -16.96 -13.70
C PRO A 181 -12.17 -17.15 -14.14
N CYS A 182 -11.27 -16.28 -13.68
CA CYS A 182 -9.85 -16.44 -13.81
C CYS A 182 -9.18 -17.33 -12.78
N LEU A 183 -9.81 -17.87 -11.73
CA LEU A 183 -9.16 -18.93 -10.95
C LEU A 183 -8.87 -20.14 -11.86
N ASP A 184 -9.84 -20.47 -12.73
CA ASP A 184 -9.69 -21.53 -13.73
C ASP A 184 -8.74 -21.14 -14.87
N LEU A 185 -8.62 -19.85 -15.23
CA LEU A 185 -7.59 -19.38 -16.17
C LEU A 185 -6.20 -19.27 -15.52
N LEU A 186 -6.11 -19.02 -14.21
CA LEU A 186 -4.86 -19.00 -13.44
C LEU A 186 -4.32 -20.42 -13.23
N GLU A 187 -5.20 -21.43 -13.23
CA GLU A 187 -4.81 -22.85 -13.26
C GLU A 187 -4.60 -23.42 -14.68
N ASN A 188 -5.43 -23.05 -15.67
CA ASN A 188 -5.38 -23.65 -17.03
C ASN A 188 -4.59 -22.86 -18.08
N THR A 189 -4.20 -21.61 -17.83
CA THR A 189 -3.25 -20.96 -18.74
C THR A 189 -1.83 -21.36 -18.35
N HIS A 190 -1.18 -22.12 -19.23
CA HIS A 190 0.27 -22.18 -19.36
C HIS A 190 0.91 -20.79 -19.66
N MET A 191 0.22 -19.67 -19.38
CA MET A 191 0.81 -18.34 -19.29
C MET A 191 1.59 -18.26 -17.98
N VAL A 192 2.79 -18.84 -18.03
CA VAL A 192 4.01 -18.26 -17.47
C VAL A 192 3.72 -17.41 -16.24
N TRP A 193 3.56 -18.08 -15.10
CA TRP A 193 4.02 -17.54 -13.83
C TRP A 193 5.45 -17.08 -14.10
N LYS A 194 5.67 -15.81 -14.45
CA LYS A 194 7.01 -15.24 -14.48
C LYS A 194 7.58 -15.62 -13.11
N SER A 195 8.63 -16.42 -13.14
CA SER A 195 9.26 -17.13 -12.01
C SER A 195 9.94 -16.17 -11.02
N LEU A 196 9.40 -14.96 -10.87
CA LEU A 196 10.06 -13.77 -10.36
C LEU A 196 9.23 -13.04 -9.28
N SER A 197 7.89 -13.05 -9.32
CA SER A 197 7.03 -12.35 -8.35
C SER A 197 6.21 -13.33 -7.49
N PRO A 198 6.36 -13.32 -6.15
CA PRO A 198 5.52 -14.15 -5.29
C PRO A 198 4.09 -13.59 -5.22
N VAL A 199 3.10 -14.45 -5.45
CA VAL A 199 1.66 -14.15 -5.29
C VAL A 199 1.16 -14.80 -3.99
N TYR A 200 0.48 -14.04 -3.15
CA TYR A 200 -0.09 -14.49 -1.88
C TYR A 200 -1.61 -14.34 -1.87
N PHE A 201 -2.31 -15.31 -1.30
CA PHE A 201 -3.75 -15.21 -1.04
C PHE A 201 -3.99 -14.80 0.41
N VAL A 202 -4.78 -13.77 0.62
CA VAL A 202 -5.12 -13.25 1.96
C VAL A 202 -6.63 -13.33 2.12
N GLY A 203 -7.07 -14.13 3.09
CA GLY A 203 -8.47 -14.29 3.51
C GLY A 203 -8.67 -13.89 4.97
#